data_AF-A0A4Y2RP79-F1
#
_entry.id   AF-A0A4Y2RP79-F1
#
_cell.length_a   1.000
_cell.length_b   1.000
_cell.length_c   1.000
_cell.angle_alpha   90.00
_cell.angle_beta   90.00
_cell.angle_gamma   90.00
#
_symmetry.space_group_name_H-M   'P 1'
#
loop_
_entity.id
_entity.type
_entity.pdbx_description
1 polymer ?
#
loop_
_entity_poly.entity_id
_entity_poly.type
_entity_poly.pdbx_seq_one_letter_code
_entity_poly.pdbx_strand_id
1 'polypeptide(L)'
;MQKKKIKIRPPDDMHQARWMARAIYSLKLSLFSSQLKLNTKDKEALLDISLFIVTIYVKPWLQWILAVKAPYNDLSFLKSLKAYEKVNESISKAALQKFSQHL
;
A
#
# COMPACT_ATOMS: atom_id res chain seq x y z
N MET A 1 -15.04 23.12 -31.11
CA MET A 1 -14.33 22.09 -30.30
C MET A 1 -14.05 22.65 -28.90
N GLN A 2 -14.72 22.14 -27.86
CA GLN A 2 -14.44 22.57 -26.48
C GLN A 2 -13.11 21.98 -26.00
N LYS A 3 -12.15 22.83 -25.66
CA LYS A 3 -10.88 22.42 -25.03
C LYS A 3 -11.19 21.83 -23.65
N LYS A 4 -11.09 20.50 -23.50
CA LYS A 4 -11.09 19.85 -22.17
C LYS A 4 -9.85 20.34 -21.42
N LYS A 5 -10.07 21.15 -20.38
CA LYS A 5 -9.01 21.62 -19.47
C LYS A 5 -8.48 20.40 -18.71
N ILE A 6 -7.25 19.98 -19.01
CA ILE A 6 -6.58 18.91 -18.26
C ILE A 6 -6.30 19.47 -16.86
N LYS A 7 -6.98 18.94 -15.86
CA LYS A 7 -6.85 19.37 -14.47
C LYS A 7 -5.77 18.51 -13.82
N ILE A 8 -4.53 18.99 -13.85
CA ILE A 8 -3.41 18.35 -13.14
C ILE A 8 -3.68 18.55 -11.64
N ARG A 9 -3.92 17.45 -10.92
CA ARG A 9 -4.04 17.50 -9.45
C ARG A 9 -2.63 17.67 -8.88
N PRO A 10 -2.45 18.49 -7.83
CA PRO A 10 -1.19 18.45 -7.09
C PRO A 10 -0.98 17.02 -6.61
N PRO A 11 0.26 16.50 -6.64
CA PRO A 11 0.53 15.19 -6.09
C PRO A 11 0.06 15.23 -4.64
N ASP A 12 -0.88 14.34 -4.29
CA ASP A 12 -1.23 14.06 -2.90
C ASP A 12 -0.04 13.28 -2.33
N ASP A 13 1.07 14.00 -2.16
CA ASP A 13 2.37 13.43 -1.86
C ASP A 13 2.42 13.16 -0.37
N MET A 14 1.74 12.08 0.02
CA MET A 14 2.09 11.41 1.25
C MET A 14 3.51 10.90 1.06
N HIS A 15 4.49 11.75 1.41
CA HIS A 15 5.91 11.45 1.34
C HIS A 15 6.13 10.02 1.78
N GLN A 16 6.82 9.24 0.97
CA GLN A 16 6.77 7.80 1.16
C GLN A 16 7.45 7.35 2.44
N ALA A 17 8.32 8.19 3.01
CA ALA A 17 8.80 8.08 4.38
C ALA A 17 7.66 8.00 5.42
N ARG A 18 6.60 8.80 5.27
CA ARG A 18 5.42 8.79 6.15
C ARG A 18 4.61 7.51 6.00
N TRP A 19 4.48 6.98 4.79
CA TRP A 19 3.80 5.69 4.58
C TRP A 19 4.62 4.53 5.14
N MET A 20 5.93 4.50 4.88
CA MET A 20 6.85 3.49 5.42
C MET A 20 6.84 3.49 6.97
N ALA A 21 6.88 4.66 7.60
CA ALA A 21 6.79 4.77 9.05
C ALA A 21 5.49 4.18 9.60
N ARG A 22 4.35 4.44 8.93
CA ARG A 22 3.06 3.84 9.30
C ARG A 22 3.06 2.33 9.12
N ALA A 23 3.64 1.82 8.04
CA ALA A 23 3.75 0.37 7.82
C ALA A 23 4.55 -0.33 8.93
N ILE A 24 5.72 0.21 9.28
CA ILE A 24 6.53 -0.30 10.40
C ILE A 24 5.74 -0.25 11.70
N TYR A 25 5.04 0.86 11.96
CA TYR A 25 4.25 1.02 13.17
C TYR A 25 3.12 -0.01 13.27
N SER A 26 2.39 -0.25 12.18
CA SER A 26 1.37 -1.31 12.11
C SER A 26 1.95 -2.69 12.40
N LEU A 27 3.11 -3.03 11.83
CA LEU A 27 3.78 -4.31 12.13
C LEU A 27 4.16 -4.43 13.61
N LYS A 28 4.72 -3.37 14.20
CA LYS A 28 5.04 -3.34 15.63
C LYS A 28 3.79 -3.51 16.49
N LEU A 29 2.74 -2.75 16.21
CA LEU A 29 1.46 -2.89 16.91
C LEU A 29 0.91 -4.31 16.81
N SER A 30 1.03 -4.96 15.64
CA SER A 30 0.56 -6.33 15.43
C SER A 30 1.36 -7.32 16.29
N LEU A 31 2.68 -7.15 16.38
CA LEU A 31 3.56 -7.99 17.20
C LEU A 31 3.28 -7.85 18.70
N PHE A 32 2.97 -6.63 19.16
CA PHE A 32 2.65 -6.34 20.56
C PHE A 32 1.14 -6.36 20.85
N SER A 33 0.32 -6.86 19.92
CA SER A 33 -1.14 -6.81 20.03
C SER A 33 -1.71 -7.56 21.24
N SER A 34 -0.96 -8.53 21.78
CA SER A 34 -1.30 -9.24 23.03
C SER A 34 -1.13 -8.38 24.29
N GLN A 35 -0.23 -7.39 24.24
CA GLN A 35 0.07 -6.47 25.34
C GLN A 35 -0.80 -5.20 25.28
N LEU A 36 -1.47 -4.97 24.15
CA LEU A 36 -2.29 -3.80 23.90
C LEU A 36 -3.79 -4.11 24.13
N LYS A 37 -4.50 -3.17 24.74
CA LYS A 37 -5.95 -3.24 24.91
C LYS A 37 -6.67 -2.81 23.61
N LEU A 38 -6.55 -3.64 22.57
CA LEU A 38 -7.26 -3.46 21.31
C LEU A 38 -8.56 -4.27 21.30
N ASN A 39 -9.63 -3.69 20.76
CA ASN A 39 -10.85 -4.45 20.51
C ASN A 39 -10.64 -5.45 19.36
N THR A 40 -11.55 -6.40 19.21
CA THR A 40 -11.43 -7.47 18.20
C THR A 40 -11.37 -6.93 16.76
N LYS A 41 -12.19 -5.91 16.44
CA LYS A 41 -12.22 -5.32 15.09
C LYS A 41 -10.91 -4.64 14.73
N ASP A 42 -10.32 -3.91 15.67
CA ASP A 42 -9.04 -3.22 15.48
C ASP A 42 -7.90 -4.23 15.32
N LYS A 43 -7.94 -5.35 16.06
CA LYS A 43 -6.96 -6.44 15.90
C LYS A 43 -7.07 -7.09 14.51
N GLU A 44 -8.27 -7.37 14.04
CA GLU A 44 -8.49 -7.92 12.69
C GLU A 44 -8.01 -6.96 11.60
N ALA A 45 -8.39 -5.69 11.66
CA ALA A 45 -7.94 -4.67 10.71
C ALA A 45 -6.41 -4.50 10.73
N LEU A 46 -5.80 -4.59 11.92
CA LEU A 46 -4.35 -4.52 12.10
C LEU A 46 -3.62 -5.73 11.51
N LEU A 47 -4.19 -6.92 11.63
CA LEU A 47 -3.67 -8.14 11.01
C LEU A 47 -3.78 -8.06 9.49
N ASP A 48 -4.92 -7.61 8.98
CA ASP A 48 -5.16 -7.42 7.54
C ASP A 48 -4.13 -6.48 6.89
N ILE A 49 -3.89 -5.32 7.50
CA ILE A 49 -2.88 -4.38 6.99
C ILE A 49 -1.45 -4.92 7.15
N SER A 50 -1.16 -5.64 8.24
CA SER A 50 0.15 -6.24 8.46
C SER A 50 0.43 -7.33 7.43
N LEU A 51 -0.55 -8.17 7.12
CA LEU A 51 -0.45 -9.19 6.07
C LEU A 51 -0.21 -8.54 4.71
N PHE A 52 -0.95 -7.49 4.38
CA PHE A 52 -0.73 -6.73 3.14
C PHE A 52 0.69 -6.16 3.07
N ILE A 53 1.20 -5.57 4.15
CA ILE A 53 2.54 -5.00 4.19
C ILE A 53 3.59 -6.08 3.91
N VAL A 54 3.54 -7.19 4.65
CA VAL A 54 4.54 -8.27 4.56
C VAL A 54 4.49 -8.97 3.21
N THR A 55 3.30 -9.23 2.68
CA THR A 55 3.14 -10.02 1.44
C THR A 55 3.27 -9.19 0.17
N ILE A 56 2.80 -7.94 0.18
CA ILE A 56 2.71 -7.11 -1.04
C ILE A 56 3.69 -5.95 -1.01
N TYR A 57 3.81 -5.23 0.10
CA TYR A 57 4.53 -3.95 0.11
C TYR A 57 6.03 -4.04 0.39
N VAL A 58 6.50 -5.01 1.19
CA VAL A 58 7.93 -5.11 1.54
C VAL A 58 8.82 -5.24 0.29
N LYS A 59 8.39 -6.01 -0.71
CA LYS A 59 9.17 -6.22 -1.94
C LYS A 59 9.42 -4.92 -2.72
N PRO A 60 8.40 -4.17 -3.18
CA PRO A 60 8.62 -2.91 -3.89
C PRO A 60 9.31 -1.87 -3.01
N TRP A 61 9.08 -1.87 -1.70
CA TRP A 61 9.79 -1.00 -0.77
C TRP A 61 11.30 -1.20 -0.84
N LEU A 62 11.79 -2.44 -0.72
CA LEU A 62 13.23 -2.73 -0.78
C LEU A 62 13.84 -2.44 -2.16
N GLN A 63 13.04 -2.56 -3.22
CA GLN A 63 13.49 -2.39 -4.60
C GLN A 63 13.46 -0.93 -5.08
N TRP A 64 12.92 -0.01 -4.29
CA TRP A 64 12.78 1.41 -4.63
C TRP A 64 14.09 2.02 -5.11
N ILE A 65 15.19 1.77 -4.39
CA ILE A 65 16.49 2.48 -4.55
C ILE A 65 17.00 2.42 -6.00
N LEU A 66 16.56 1.42 -6.77
CA LEU A 66 16.94 1.23 -8.16
C LEU A 66 15.92 1.85 -9.12
N ALA A 67 16.12 3.13 -9.46
CA ALA A 67 15.25 3.86 -10.40
C ALA A 67 15.09 3.16 -11.76
N VAL A 68 16.14 2.50 -12.26
CA VAL A 68 16.11 1.74 -13.53
C VAL A 68 15.09 0.58 -13.48
N LYS A 69 14.78 0.07 -12.28
CA LYS A 69 13.80 -1.00 -12.09
C LYS A 69 12.38 -0.49 -11.85
N ALA A 70 12.15 0.83 -11.76
CA ALA A 70 10.84 1.38 -11.41
C ALA A 70 9.71 0.85 -12.32
N PRO A 71 9.81 0.86 -13.67
CA PRO A 71 8.71 0.38 -14.52
C PRO A 71 8.38 -1.11 -14.30
N TYR A 72 9.41 -1.93 -14.10
CA TYR A 72 9.24 -3.35 -13.82
C TYR A 72 8.62 -3.59 -12.43
N ASN A 73 9.09 -2.84 -11.43
CA ASN A 73 8.58 -2.94 -10.06
C ASN A 73 7.11 -2.52 -9.99
N ASP A 74 6.72 -1.46 -10.69
CA ASP A 74 5.33 -0.98 -10.76
C ASP A 74 4.40 -2.04 -11.38
N LEU A 75 4.80 -2.62 -12.52
CA LEU A 75 4.04 -3.70 -13.16
C LEU A 75 3.99 -4.96 -12.29
N SER A 76 5.11 -5.33 -11.65
CA SER A 76 5.15 -6.46 -10.73
C SER A 76 4.27 -6.22 -9.51
N PHE A 77 4.20 -4.99 -9.01
CA PHE A 77 3.36 -4.61 -7.89
C PHE A 77 1.87 -4.71 -8.25
N LEU A 78 1.46 -4.20 -9.41
CA LEU A 78 0.10 -4.34 -9.94
C LEU A 78 -0.31 -5.81 -10.09
N LYS A 79 0.59 -6.66 -10.60
CA LYS A 79 0.35 -8.10 -10.72
C LYS A 79 0.16 -8.76 -9.36
N SER A 80 1.00 -8.41 -8.38
CA SER A 80 0.88 -8.91 -7.01
C SER A 80 -0.42 -8.46 -6.35
N LEU A 81 -0.81 -7.20 -6.52
CA LEU A 81 -2.09 -6.68 -6.02
C LEU A 81 -3.27 -7.45 -6.63
N LYS A 82 -3.27 -7.66 -7.95
CA LYS A 82 -4.33 -8.43 -8.61
C LYS A 82 -4.42 -9.86 -8.07
N ALA A 83 -3.29 -10.51 -7.80
CA ALA A 83 -3.28 -11.83 -7.18
C ALA A 83 -3.79 -11.80 -5.73
N TYR A 84 -3.48 -10.73 -4.98
CA TYR A 84 -3.91 -10.53 -3.59
C TYR A 84 -5.41 -10.32 -3.41
N GLU A 85 -6.17 -10.05 -4.48
CA GLU A 85 -7.64 -10.03 -4.41
C GLU A 85 -8.22 -11.33 -3.83
N LYS A 86 -7.53 -12.47 -4.05
CA LYS A 86 -7.92 -13.77 -3.48
C LYS A 86 -7.75 -13.87 -1.96
N VAL A 87 -6.93 -12.99 -1.38
CA VAL A 87 -6.64 -12.94 0.07
C VAL A 87 -7.50 -11.88 0.73
N ASN A 88 -7.49 -10.65 0.20
CA ASN A 88 -8.33 -9.56 0.68
C ASN A 88 -8.68 -8.62 -0.48
N GLU A 89 -9.88 -8.82 -1.03
CA GLU A 89 -10.40 -8.07 -2.18
C GLU A 89 -10.51 -6.57 -1.90
N SER A 90 -11.00 -6.20 -0.71
CA SER A 90 -11.21 -4.81 -0.32
C SER A 90 -9.89 -4.03 -0.31
N ILE A 91 -8.87 -4.57 0.37
CA ILE A 91 -7.55 -3.94 0.45
C ILE A 91 -6.87 -3.91 -0.91
N SER A 92 -6.95 -4.99 -1.70
CA SER A 92 -6.37 -5.02 -3.03
C SER A 92 -6.98 -3.94 -3.94
N LYS A 93 -8.32 -3.85 -3.98
CA LYS A 93 -9.01 -2.83 -4.78
C LYS A 93 -8.67 -1.42 -4.32
N ALA A 94 -8.63 -1.16 -3.02
CA ALA A 94 -8.24 0.13 -2.47
C ALA A 94 -6.80 0.52 -2.86
N ALA A 95 -5.86 -0.42 -2.78
CA ALA A 95 -4.47 -0.22 -3.16
C ALA A 95 -4.32 0.00 -4.68
N LEU A 96 -5.00 -0.79 -5.52
CA LEU A 96 -5.02 -0.62 -6.98
C LEU A 96 -5.57 0.75 -7.39
N GLN A 97 -6.68 1.17 -6.76
CA GLN A 97 -7.29 2.47 -7.01
C GLN A 97 -6.32 3.60 -6.63
N LYS A 98 -5.66 3.50 -5.48
CA LYS A 98 -4.66 4.50 -5.07
C LYS A 98 -3.46 4.53 -6.01
N PHE A 99 -2.91 3.38 -6.36
CA PHE A 99 -1.78 3.31 -7.27
C PHE A 99 -2.12 3.89 -8.66
N SER A 100 -3.32 3.63 -9.17
CA SER A 100 -3.80 4.18 -10.44
C SER A 100 -4.01 5.71 -10.42
N GLN A 101 -4.10 6.34 -9.25
CA GLN A 101 -4.14 7.80 -9.11
C GLN A 101 -2.76 8.44 -9.11
N HIS A 102 -1.70 7.64 -8.86
CA HIS A 102 -0.31 8.09 -8.80
C HIS A 102 0.45 7.88 -10.11
N LEU A 103 0.00 6.95 -10.97
CA LEU A 103 0.39 6.82 -12.38
C LEU A 103 -0.20 7.95 -13.22
#